data_AF-A0A7V3UGL0-F1
#
_entry.id   AF-A0A7V3UGL0-F1
#
_cell.length_a   1.000
_cell.length_b   1.000
_cell.length_c   1.000
_cell.angle_alpha   90.00
_cell.angle_beta   90.00
_cell.angle_gamma   90.00
#
_symmetry.space_group_name_H-M   'P 1'
#
loop_
_entity.id
_entity.type
_entity.pdbx_description
1 polymer ?
#
loop_
_entity_poly.entity_id
_entity_poly.type
_entity_poly.pdbx_seq_one_letter_code
_entity_poly.pdbx_strand_id
1 'polypeptide(L)'
;MSAGIVCLFFQEFIDDAGPAAEGTYISFTPDQEKIPEVQPFTKKFKEKFPKAKEIGAYTIYSYVATNILLESIQATNSTDGKKLIDYLHKIRFNTALGPIQSNWSLYQ
;
A
#
# COMPACT_ATOMS: atom_id res chain seq x y z
N MET A 1 -23.72 -13.46 -15.78
CA MET A 1 -22.93 -13.15 -14.57
C MET A 1 -21.55 -12.72 -15.03
N SER A 2 -21.25 -11.43 -14.95
CA SER A 2 -19.93 -10.88 -15.28
C SER A 2 -19.02 -11.11 -14.07
N ALA A 3 -18.08 -12.05 -14.15
CA ALA A 3 -17.01 -12.15 -13.18
C ALA A 3 -16.06 -10.96 -13.38
N GLY A 4 -16.33 -9.87 -12.66
CA GLY A 4 -15.35 -8.79 -12.49
C GLY A 4 -14.15 -9.31 -11.71
N ILE A 5 -12.97 -8.73 -11.96
CA ILE A 5 -11.75 -8.99 -11.19
C ILE A 5 -12.08 -8.89 -9.69
N VAL A 6 -12.12 -10.02 -8.99
CA VAL A 6 -12.33 -10.05 -7.54
C VAL A 6 -10.95 -9.87 -6.90
N CYS A 7 -10.71 -8.70 -6.33
CA CYS A 7 -9.54 -8.43 -5.51
C CYS A 7 -9.70 -9.09 -4.13
N LEU A 8 -9.58 -10.42 -4.03
CA LEU A 8 -10.05 -11.27 -2.92
C LEU A 8 -9.80 -10.83 -1.45
N PHE A 9 -8.88 -9.90 -1.18
CA PHE A 9 -8.57 -9.43 0.17
C PHE A 9 -9.41 -8.23 0.60
N PHE A 10 -10.72 -8.45 0.67
CA PHE A 10 -11.70 -7.52 1.22
C PHE A 10 -12.83 -8.30 1.93
N GLN A 11 -13.46 -7.68 2.94
CA GLN A 11 -14.45 -8.34 3.79
C GLN A 11 -15.67 -8.84 2.99
N GLU A 12 -16.03 -8.11 1.94
CA GLU A 12 -17.17 -8.40 1.07
C GLU A 12 -17.05 -9.76 0.37
N PHE A 13 -15.83 -10.28 0.15
CA PHE A 13 -15.64 -11.62 -0.43
C PHE A 13 -16.18 -12.70 0.50
N ILE A 14 -15.91 -12.57 1.81
CA ILE A 14 -16.41 -13.51 2.82
C ILE A 14 -17.93 -13.37 2.97
N ASP A 15 -18.43 -12.14 2.97
CA ASP A 15 -19.86 -11.87 3.12
C ASP A 15 -20.67 -12.46 1.95
N ASP A 16 -20.13 -12.41 0.71
CA ASP A 16 -20.79 -12.93 -0.49
C ASP A 16 -20.63 -14.46 -0.66
N ALA A 17 -19.42 -14.99 -0.44
CA ALA A 17 -19.14 -16.42 -0.65
C ALA A 17 -19.59 -17.30 0.54
N GLY A 18 -19.74 -16.72 1.73
CA GLY A 18 -20.19 -17.40 2.93
C GLY A 18 -19.36 -18.66 3.23
N PRO A 19 -20.00 -19.82 3.52
CA PRO A 19 -19.27 -21.07 3.80
C PRO A 19 -18.35 -21.55 2.68
N ALA A 20 -18.57 -21.12 1.43
CA ALA A 20 -17.72 -21.51 0.30
C ALA A 20 -16.38 -20.77 0.28
N ALA A 21 -16.21 -19.71 1.08
CA ALA A 21 -14.93 -19.02 1.23
C ALA A 21 -13.90 -19.84 2.03
N GLU A 22 -14.36 -20.76 2.88
CA GLU A 22 -13.50 -21.55 3.76
C GLU A 22 -12.50 -22.38 2.95
N GLY A 23 -11.22 -22.32 3.32
CA GLY A 23 -10.14 -22.98 2.59
C GLY A 23 -9.63 -22.23 1.35
N THR A 24 -10.10 -21.01 1.09
CA THR A 24 -9.54 -20.16 0.04
C THR A 24 -8.15 -19.67 0.45
N TYR A 25 -7.16 -19.87 -0.43
CA TYR A 25 -5.82 -19.32 -0.26
C TYR A 25 -5.67 -18.07 -1.13
N ILE A 26 -5.09 -17.03 -0.53
CA ILE A 26 -4.77 -15.79 -1.23
C ILE A 26 -3.30 -15.43 -1.00
N SER A 27 -2.68 -14.87 -2.02
CA SER A 27 -1.40 -14.20 -1.86
C SER A 27 -1.66 -12.77 -1.40
N PHE A 28 -1.11 -12.41 -0.25
CA PHE A 28 -1.05 -11.03 0.21
C PHE A 28 0.33 -10.77 0.81
N THR A 29 0.65 -9.50 1.05
CA THR A 29 1.88 -9.17 1.77
C THR A 29 1.84 -9.72 3.19
N PRO A 30 2.99 -9.75 3.90
CA PRO A 30 3.00 -10.02 5.32
C PRO A 30 1.99 -9.16 6.08
N ASP A 31 1.44 -9.73 7.14
CA ASP A 31 0.52 -9.06 8.05
C ASP A 31 1.16 -7.75 8.57
N GLN A 32 0.54 -6.63 8.20
CA GLN A 32 1.07 -5.30 8.45
C GLN A 32 1.10 -4.94 9.93
N GLU A 33 0.21 -5.51 10.75
CA GLU A 33 0.22 -5.27 12.20
C GLU A 33 1.44 -5.92 12.87
N LYS A 34 2.04 -6.92 12.22
CA LYS A 34 3.27 -7.58 12.67
C LYS A 34 4.55 -6.87 12.23
N ILE A 35 4.46 -5.82 11.41
CA ILE A 35 5.61 -5.03 10.96
C ILE A 35 5.84 -3.88 11.97
N PRO A 36 6.97 -3.88 12.72
CA PRO A 36 7.22 -2.86 13.75
C PRO A 36 7.19 -1.42 13.21
N GLU A 37 7.67 -1.21 11.98
CA GLU A 37 7.71 0.09 11.30
C GLU A 37 6.32 0.65 10.98
N VAL A 38 5.30 -0.22 10.89
CA VAL A 38 3.91 0.17 10.59
C VAL A 38 3.15 0.59 11.85
N GLN A 39 3.54 0.11 13.04
CA GLN A 39 2.81 0.39 14.28
C GLN A 39 2.61 1.90 14.57
N PRO A 40 3.60 2.79 14.35
CA PRO A 40 3.42 4.23 14.52
C PRO A 40 2.34 4.81 13.59
N PHE A 41 2.24 4.29 12.35
CA PHE A 41 1.19 4.68 11.42
C PHE A 41 -0.18 4.19 11.89
N THR A 42 -0.29 2.90 12.27
CA THR A 42 -1.53 2.28 12.74
C THR A 42 -2.11 3.03 13.94
N LYS A 43 -1.27 3.41 14.90
CA LYS A 43 -1.70 4.21 16.07
C LYS A 43 -2.29 5.56 15.64
N LYS A 44 -1.55 6.32 14.82
CA LYS A 44 -2.01 7.63 14.32
C LYS A 44 -3.28 7.53 13.48
N PHE A 45 -3.40 6.47 12.68
CA PHE A 45 -4.58 6.24 11.86
C PHE A 45 -5.81 5.97 12.73
N LYS A 46 -5.71 5.09 13.73
CA LYS A 46 -6.80 4.78 14.68
C LYS A 46 -7.21 6.02 15.50
N GLU A 47 -6.26 6.85 15.92
CA GLU A 47 -6.53 8.12 16.60
C GLU A 47 -7.29 9.11 15.70
N LYS A 48 -6.91 9.23 14.43
CA LYS A 48 -7.51 10.17 13.47
C LYS A 48 -8.87 9.68 12.95
N PHE A 49 -9.05 8.37 12.83
CA PHE A 49 -10.25 7.72 12.30
C PHE A 49 -10.83 6.74 13.33
N PRO A 50 -11.35 7.22 14.46
CA PRO A 50 -11.81 6.35 15.55
C PRO A 50 -13.04 5.49 15.19
N LYS A 51 -13.72 5.81 14.08
CA LYS A 51 -14.86 5.05 13.54
C LYS A 51 -14.45 4.01 12.49
N ALA A 52 -13.19 4.01 12.05
CA ALA A 52 -12.70 2.96 11.15
C ALA A 52 -12.66 1.65 11.94
N LYS A 53 -13.58 0.73 11.61
CA LYS A 53 -13.66 -0.58 12.26
C LYS A 53 -12.34 -1.34 12.10
N GLU A 54 -11.74 -1.25 10.93
CA GLU A 54 -10.47 -1.87 10.58
C GLU A 54 -9.67 -0.96 9.64
N ILE A 55 -8.35 -1.08 9.66
CA ILE A 55 -7.50 -0.43 8.66
C ILE A 55 -7.59 -1.28 7.39
N GLY A 56 -8.17 -0.71 6.33
CA GLY A 56 -8.28 -1.42 5.05
C GLY A 56 -6.89 -1.85 4.57
N ALA A 57 -6.82 -3.04 3.96
CA ALA A 57 -5.55 -3.67 3.59
C ALA A 57 -4.65 -2.80 2.69
N TYR A 58 -5.26 -1.92 1.87
CA TYR A 58 -4.55 -1.05 0.94
C TYR A 58 -4.19 0.35 1.50
N THR A 59 -4.57 0.63 2.75
CA THR A 59 -4.44 1.97 3.37
C THR A 59 -2.98 2.39 3.48
N ILE A 60 -2.11 1.52 4.00
CA ILE A 60 -0.70 1.85 4.18
C ILE A 60 0.03 2.04 2.85
N TYR A 61 -0.31 1.28 1.80
CA TYR A 61 0.32 1.46 0.48
C TYR A 61 -0.02 2.81 -0.11
N SER A 62 -1.28 3.22 0.03
CA SER A 62 -1.72 4.54 -0.42
C SER A 62 -0.98 5.65 0.35
N TYR A 63 -0.81 5.49 1.65
CA TYR A 63 -0.03 6.41 2.49
C TYR A 63 1.44 6.48 2.06
N VAL A 64 2.08 5.33 1.88
CA VAL A 64 3.49 5.24 1.46
C VAL A 64 3.69 5.82 0.07
N ALA A 65 2.86 5.45 -0.91
CA ALA A 65 2.95 5.96 -2.27
C ALA A 65 2.78 7.49 -2.32
N THR A 66 1.86 8.04 -1.53
CA THR A 66 1.65 9.48 -1.44
C THR A 66 2.87 10.18 -0.86
N ASN A 67 3.47 9.65 0.21
CA ASN A 67 4.67 10.24 0.81
C ASN A 67 5.87 10.21 -0.14
N ILE A 68 6.08 9.09 -0.85
CA ILE A 68 7.12 8.98 -1.88
C ILE A 68 6.93 10.05 -2.97
N LEU A 69 5.68 10.24 -3.42
CA LEU A 69 5.37 11.26 -4.43
C LEU A 69 5.65 12.67 -3.90
N LEU A 70 5.20 12.99 -2.69
CA LEU A 70 5.41 14.30 -2.07
C LEU A 70 6.90 14.60 -1.85
N GLU A 71 7.67 13.62 -1.37
CA GLU A 71 9.12 13.74 -1.22
C GLU A 71 9.81 13.98 -2.56
N SER A 72 9.37 13.27 -3.61
CA SER A 72 9.90 13.47 -4.96
C SER A 72 9.58 14.85 -5.53
N ILE A 73 8.37 15.36 -5.28
CA ILE A 73 7.97 16.72 -5.67
C ILE A 73 8.86 17.76 -4.96
N GLN A 74 9.08 17.58 -3.65
CA GLN A 74 9.93 18.48 -2.87
C GLN A 74 11.39 18.46 -3.37
N ALA A 75 11.94 17.27 -3.62
CA ALA A 75 13.32 17.11 -4.06
C ALA A 75 13.58 17.64 -5.48
N THR A 76 12.60 17.49 -6.38
CA THR A 76 12.72 17.93 -7.78
C THR A 76 12.19 19.34 -8.04
N ASN A 77 11.51 19.93 -7.06
CA ASN A 77 10.73 21.17 -7.17
C ASN A 77 9.85 21.18 -8.43
N SER A 78 9.17 20.06 -8.69
CA SER A 78 8.46 19.82 -9.94
C SER A 78 7.28 18.88 -9.73
N THR A 79 6.24 19.07 -10.53
CA THR A 79 5.12 18.13 -10.68
C THR A 79 5.10 17.45 -12.06
N ASP A 80 6.09 17.74 -12.91
CA ASP A 80 6.27 17.08 -14.20
C ASP A 80 6.58 15.58 -14.02
N GLY A 81 5.78 14.73 -14.65
CA GLY A 81 5.85 13.28 -14.47
C GLY A 81 7.20 12.68 -14.90
N LYS A 82 7.86 13.21 -15.94
CA LYS A 82 9.16 12.68 -16.38
C LYS A 82 10.24 12.98 -15.36
N LYS A 83 10.29 14.22 -14.85
CA LYS A 83 11.23 14.60 -13.79
C LYS A 83 11.05 13.78 -12.51
N LEU A 84 9.80 13.49 -12.15
CA LEU A 84 9.47 12.67 -10.99
C LEU A 84 9.92 11.22 -11.19
N ILE A 85 9.61 10.61 -12.33
CA ILE A 85 10.04 9.23 -12.65
C ILE A 85 11.56 9.11 -12.65
N ASP A 86 12.26 10.07 -13.27
CA ASP A 86 13.73 10.09 -13.31
C ASP A 86 14.37 10.18 -11.92
N TYR A 87 13.70 10.84 -10.98
CA TYR A 87 14.13 10.92 -9.58
C TYR A 87 13.79 9.64 -8.81
N LEU A 88 12.55 9.16 -8.92
CA LEU A 88 12.07 7.94 -8.27
C LEU A 88 12.98 6.74 -8.57
N HIS A 89 13.48 6.64 -9.80
CA HIS A 89 14.35 5.54 -10.23
C HIS A 89 15.75 5.53 -9.59
N LYS A 90 16.19 6.64 -9.01
CA LYS A 90 17.56 6.79 -8.49
C LYS A 90 17.63 6.67 -6.97
N ILE A 91 16.50 6.78 -6.29
CA ILE A 91 16.45 7.00 -4.85
C ILE A 91 15.86 5.79 -4.14
N ARG A 92 16.39 5.54 -2.94
CA ARG A 92 15.84 4.59 -1.99
C ARG A 92 15.05 5.36 -0.93
N PHE A 93 13.76 5.06 -0.82
CA PHE A 93 12.86 5.70 0.13
C PHE A 93 12.77 4.87 1.41
N ASN A 94 12.90 5.52 2.57
CA ASN A 94 12.64 4.89 3.86
C ASN A 94 11.19 5.13 4.23
N THR A 95 10.37 4.08 4.13
CA THR A 95 8.91 4.21 4.27
C THR A 95 8.40 3.49 5.52
N ALA A 96 7.11 3.69 5.83
CA ALA A 96 6.45 2.95 6.90
C ALA A 96 6.34 1.43 6.64
N LEU A 97 6.53 0.98 5.39
CA LEU A 97 6.63 -0.44 5.03
C LEU A 97 8.09 -0.93 4.94
N GLY A 98 9.03 -0.12 5.45
CA GLY A 98 10.46 -0.36 5.29
C GLY A 98 11.02 0.29 4.02
N PRO A 99 12.27 -0.04 3.65
CA PRO A 99 12.96 0.57 2.51
C PRO A 99 12.38 0.11 1.17
N ILE A 100 12.05 1.07 0.30
CA ILE A 100 11.54 0.83 -1.06
C ILE A 100 12.48 1.48 -2.07
N GLN A 101 12.82 0.74 -3.13
CA GLN A 101 13.58 1.23 -4.27
C GLN A 101 13.10 0.54 -5.54
N SER A 102 12.88 1.30 -6.61
CA SER A 102 12.57 0.70 -7.91
C SER A 102 13.81 0.06 -8.52
N ASN A 103 13.70 -1.15 -9.06
CA ASN A 103 14.81 -1.85 -9.72
C ASN A 103 14.82 -1.66 -11.25
N TRP A 104 14.69 -0.43 -11.72
CA TRP A 104 14.51 -0.11 -13.15
C TRP A 104 15.57 -0.73 -14.08
N SER A 105 16.77 -1.05 -13.58
CA SER A 105 17.82 -1.75 -14.32
C SER A 105 17.45 -3.14 -14.83
N LEU A 106 16.39 -3.78 -14.33
CA LEU A 106 15.96 -5.11 -14.80
C LEU A 106 15.04 -5.07 -16.04
N TYR A 107 14.65 -3.88 -16.50
CA TYR A 107 13.71 -3.68 -17.60
C TYR A 107 14.34 -2.96 -18.81
N GLN A 108 15.68 -2.88 -18.84
CA GLN A 108 16.48 -2.44 -19.99
C GLN A 108 17.20 -3.64 -20.58
#